data_AF-A0A1R1LKV3-F1
#
_entry.id   AF-A0A1R1LKV3-F1
#
_cell.length_a   1.000
_cell.length_b   1.000
_cell.length_c   1.000
_cell.angle_alpha   90.00
_cell.angle_beta   90.00
_cell.angle_gamma   90.00
#
_symmetry.space_group_name_H-M   'P 1'
#
loop_
_entity.id
_entity.type
_entity.pdbx_description
1 polymer ?
#
loop_
_entity_poly.entity_id
_entity_poly.type
_entity_poly.pdbx_seq_one_letter_code
_entity_poly.pdbx_strand_id
1 'polypeptide(L)'
;MHSHKLKPAWELSSDEIGPDDIRNLHRQLAELLEGMQGVLDEGASPIGLIPFLDRYIELTLQHFATEEALMLELAFPEYDSHKQMHDWSVEQVYQVDRIALIDNPDKAQELVDQLDDWLRAHVCADLDMAARVFNT
;
A
#
# COMPACT_ATOMS: atom_id res chain seq x y z
N MET A 1 17.78 13.92 -18.94
CA MET A 1 16.31 13.87 -18.95
C MET A 1 15.90 13.46 -17.55
N HIS A 2 15.58 14.43 -16.70
CA HIS A 2 15.14 14.14 -15.35
C HIS A 2 13.70 13.64 -15.45
N SER A 3 13.53 12.32 -15.27
CA SER A 3 12.22 11.69 -15.18
C SER A 3 11.40 12.49 -14.20
N HIS A 4 10.22 12.93 -14.62
CA HIS A 4 9.23 13.51 -13.72
C HIS A 4 8.97 12.45 -12.66
N LYS A 5 9.53 12.65 -11.46
CA LYS A 5 9.09 11.89 -10.29
C LYS A 5 7.63 12.23 -10.13
N LEU A 6 6.77 11.30 -10.53
CA LEU A 6 5.36 11.32 -10.17
C LEU A 6 5.30 11.59 -8.67
N LYS A 7 4.36 12.44 -8.26
CA LYS A 7 4.18 12.76 -6.84
C LYS A 7 4.05 11.45 -6.05
N PRO A 8 4.86 11.24 -5.01
CA PRO A 8 4.84 9.99 -4.25
C PRO A 8 3.48 9.81 -3.56
N ALA A 9 3.07 8.56 -3.34
CA ALA A 9 1.74 8.20 -2.84
C ALA A 9 1.35 8.93 -1.53
N TRP A 10 2.33 9.34 -0.72
CA TRP A 10 2.10 10.09 0.52
C TRP A 10 1.62 11.54 0.34
N GLU A 11 1.80 12.16 -0.84
CA GLU A 11 1.21 13.50 -1.09
C GLU A 11 -0.31 13.45 -1.25
N LEU A 12 -0.89 12.26 -1.51
CA LEU A 12 -2.34 12.06 -1.51
C LEU A 12 -2.87 11.77 -0.10
N SER A 13 -2.00 11.36 0.82
CA SER A 13 -2.38 10.96 2.18
C SER A 13 -2.27 12.07 3.23
N SER A 14 -1.95 13.32 2.85
CA SER A 14 -1.48 14.30 3.83
C SER A 14 -2.57 14.98 4.65
N ASP A 15 -3.79 15.22 4.15
CA ASP A 15 -4.72 16.09 4.89
C ASP A 15 -6.22 15.69 4.88
N GLU A 16 -6.64 14.65 4.16
CA GLU A 16 -8.09 14.35 3.96
C GLU A 16 -8.53 12.90 4.29
N ILE A 17 -7.65 12.05 4.83
CA ILE A 17 -7.98 10.64 5.14
C ILE A 17 -8.23 10.43 6.63
N GLY A 18 -9.47 10.07 6.96
CA GLY A 18 -9.88 9.27 8.13
C GLY A 18 -9.26 9.59 9.50
N PRO A 19 -9.40 8.67 10.47
CA PRO A 19 -8.71 8.77 11.76
C PRO A 19 -7.19 8.81 11.61
N ASP A 20 -6.51 9.47 12.55
CA ASP A 20 -5.05 9.67 12.56
C ASP A 20 -4.26 8.37 12.40
N ASP A 21 -4.78 7.26 12.93
CA ASP A 21 -4.14 5.95 12.88
C ASP A 21 -4.10 5.37 11.45
N ILE A 22 -5.21 5.44 10.70
CA ILE A 22 -5.27 4.96 9.30
C ILE A 22 -4.35 5.80 8.41
N ARG A 23 -4.39 7.12 8.55
CA ARG A 23 -3.50 8.03 7.82
C ARG A 23 -2.02 7.72 8.07
N ASN A 24 -1.66 7.43 9.32
CA ASN A 24 -0.29 7.06 9.68
C ASN A 24 0.14 5.71 9.09
N LEU A 25 -0.78 4.75 8.95
CA LEU A 25 -0.49 3.45 8.33
C LEU A 25 -0.23 3.61 6.83
N HIS A 26 -1.03 4.40 6.10
CA HIS A 26 -0.75 4.73 4.70
C HIS A 26 0.61 5.38 4.48
N ARG A 27 0.96 6.37 5.32
CA ARG A 27 2.26 7.03 5.22
C ARG A 27 3.40 6.03 5.37
N GLN A 28 3.34 5.18 6.39
CA GLN A 28 4.36 4.17 6.62
C GLN A 28 4.45 3.14 5.46
N LEU A 29 3.32 2.75 4.86
CA LEU A 29 3.31 1.90 3.67
C LEU A 29 4.01 2.58 2.48
N ALA A 30 3.74 3.87 2.25
CA ALA A 30 4.40 4.65 1.21
C ALA A 30 5.92 4.78 1.47
N GLU A 31 6.34 5.04 2.71
CA GLU A 31 7.76 5.10 3.09
C GLU A 31 8.49 3.77 2.83
N LEU A 32 7.81 2.63 3.04
CA LEU A 32 8.37 1.32 2.73
C LEU A 32 8.56 1.12 1.22
N LEU A 33 7.61 1.57 0.39
CA LEU A 33 7.73 1.51 -1.07
C LEU A 33 8.86 2.42 -1.59
N GLU A 34 9.02 3.60 -1.01
CA GLU A 34 10.17 4.47 -1.32
C GLU A 34 11.49 3.79 -0.95
N GLY A 35 11.54 3.09 0.18
CA GLY A 35 12.70 2.29 0.59
C GLY A 35 13.00 1.16 -0.39
N MET A 36 11.97 0.43 -0.85
CA MET A 36 12.11 -0.61 -1.87
C MET A 36 12.66 -0.05 -3.19
N GLN A 37 12.12 1.08 -3.66
CA GLN A 37 12.62 1.73 -4.87
C GLN A 37 14.08 2.18 -4.71
N GLY A 38 14.46 2.67 -3.53
CA GLY A 38 15.86 3.00 -3.23
C GLY A 38 16.81 1.80 -3.37
N VAL A 39 16.42 0.62 -2.88
CA VAL A 39 17.20 -0.62 -3.04
C VAL A 39 17.38 -0.96 -4.53
N LEU A 40 16.33 -0.80 -5.34
CA LEU A 40 16.38 -1.05 -6.78
C LEU A 40 17.26 -0.03 -7.52
N ASP A 41 17.11 1.26 -7.20
CA ASP A 41 17.84 2.37 -7.83
C ASP A 41 19.36 2.30 -7.57
N GLU A 42 19.77 1.82 -6.40
CA GLU A 42 21.17 1.63 -6.04
C GLU A 42 21.83 0.44 -6.80
N GLY A 43 21.04 -0.32 -7.56
CA GLY A 43 21.50 -1.56 -8.21
C GLY A 43 21.92 -2.62 -7.20
N ALA A 44 21.41 -2.53 -5.97
CA ALA A 44 21.68 -3.49 -4.91
C ALA A 44 21.07 -4.84 -5.27
N SER A 45 21.61 -5.92 -4.67
CA SER A 45 21.01 -7.24 -4.83
C SER A 45 19.55 -7.20 -4.36
N PRO A 46 18.59 -7.75 -5.13
CA PRO A 46 17.18 -7.71 -4.75
C PRO A 46 16.86 -8.44 -3.43
N ILE A 47 17.82 -9.17 -2.86
CA ILE A 47 17.74 -9.69 -1.49
C ILE A 47 17.48 -8.58 -0.46
N GLY A 48 17.94 -7.34 -0.74
CA GLY A 48 17.70 -6.17 0.09
C GLY A 48 16.23 -5.75 0.17
N LEU A 49 15.37 -6.23 -0.74
CA LEU A 49 13.94 -5.94 -0.73
C LEU A 49 13.17 -6.79 0.28
N ILE A 50 13.68 -7.97 0.62
CA ILE A 50 12.95 -8.94 1.44
C ILE A 50 12.51 -8.35 2.80
N PRO A 51 13.37 -7.63 3.56
CA PRO A 51 12.95 -7.01 4.81
C PRO A 51 11.87 -5.94 4.64
N PHE A 52 11.94 -5.16 3.56
CA PHE A 52 10.91 -4.17 3.26
C PHE A 52 9.58 -4.85 2.92
N LEU A 53 9.61 -5.91 2.12
CA LEU A 53 8.42 -6.65 1.71
C LEU A 53 7.74 -7.30 2.92
N ASP A 54 8.51 -7.91 3.83
CA ASP A 54 7.98 -8.49 5.07
C ASP A 54 7.29 -7.43 5.93
N ARG A 55 7.94 -6.27 6.09
CA ARG A 55 7.37 -5.17 6.87
C ARG A 55 6.14 -4.57 6.20
N TYR A 56 6.14 -4.46 4.87
CA TYR A 56 5.00 -3.97 4.09
C TYR A 56 3.79 -4.88 4.30
N ILE A 57 3.96 -6.20 4.17
CA ILE A 57 2.89 -7.19 4.39
C ILE A 57 2.29 -7.06 5.79
N GLU A 58 3.15 -7.03 6.83
CA GLU A 58 2.69 -6.91 8.21
C GLU A 58 1.86 -5.63 8.42
N LEU A 59 2.35 -4.51 7.89
CA LEU A 59 1.71 -3.21 8.03
C LEU A 59 0.41 -3.12 7.21
N THR A 60 0.36 -3.74 6.04
CA THR A 60 -0.86 -3.85 5.21
C THR A 60 -1.95 -4.62 5.95
N LEU A 61 -1.62 -5.75 6.59
CA LEU A 61 -2.58 -6.51 7.38
C LEU A 61 -3.07 -5.73 8.61
N GLN A 62 -2.18 -4.97 9.26
CA GLN A 62 -2.55 -4.08 10.35
C GLN A 62 -3.51 -2.96 9.87
N HIS A 63 -3.20 -2.36 8.72
CA HIS A 63 -4.04 -1.34 8.08
C HIS A 63 -5.45 -1.88 7.79
N PHE A 64 -5.55 -3.00 7.08
CA PHE A 64 -6.84 -3.61 6.76
C PHE A 64 -7.65 -3.96 8.01
N ALA A 65 -7.03 -4.54 9.02
CA ALA A 65 -7.74 -4.87 10.25
C ALA A 65 -8.27 -3.63 10.98
N THR A 66 -7.50 -2.53 10.97
CA THR A 66 -7.88 -1.27 11.60
C THR A 66 -9.06 -0.62 10.85
N GLU A 67 -8.96 -0.57 9.53
CA GLU A 67 -9.97 0.03 8.66
C GLU A 67 -11.27 -0.79 8.62
N GLU A 68 -11.18 -2.11 8.51
CA GLU A 68 -12.36 -2.99 8.53
C GLU A 68 -13.12 -2.89 9.86
N ALA A 69 -12.41 -2.79 10.99
CA ALA A 69 -13.03 -2.58 12.29
C ALA A 69 -13.80 -1.24 12.34
N LEU A 70 -13.21 -0.18 11.81
CA LEU A 70 -13.84 1.14 11.71
C LEU A 70 -15.07 1.13 10.80
N MET A 71 -14.97 0.52 9.62
CA MET A 71 -16.09 0.39 8.68
C MET A 71 -17.28 -0.33 9.33
N LEU A 72 -17.03 -1.39 10.10
CA LEU A 72 -18.06 -2.12 10.83
C LEU A 72 -18.68 -1.28 11.95
N GLU A 73 -17.87 -0.54 12.72
CA GLU A 73 -18.35 0.36 13.77
C GLU A 73 -19.28 1.45 13.22
N LEU A 74 -18.94 1.99 12.06
CA LEU A 74 -19.68 3.07 11.40
C LEU A 74 -20.81 2.56 10.50
N ALA A 75 -21.04 1.25 10.44
CA ALA A 75 -22.01 0.60 9.55
C ALA A 75 -21.88 1.07 8.09
N PHE A 76 -20.64 1.16 7.60
CA PHE A 76 -20.34 1.64 6.26
C PHE A 76 -21.03 0.75 5.20
N PRO A 77 -21.91 1.31 4.34
CA PRO A 77 -22.74 0.50 3.43
C PRO A 77 -21.94 -0.34 2.43
N GLU A 78 -20.76 0.11 2.03
CA GLU A 78 -19.91 -0.56 1.04
C GLU A 78 -18.82 -1.47 1.63
N TYR A 79 -18.90 -1.80 2.94
CA TYR A 79 -17.94 -2.65 3.65
C TYR A 79 -17.54 -3.91 2.87
N ASP A 80 -18.52 -4.69 2.39
CA ASP A 80 -18.23 -5.97 1.70
C ASP A 80 -17.37 -5.78 0.45
N SER A 81 -17.62 -4.70 -0.32
CA SER A 81 -16.86 -4.41 -1.53
C SER A 81 -15.44 -3.92 -1.21
N HIS A 82 -15.28 -3.12 -0.16
CA HIS A 82 -13.99 -2.62 0.28
C HIS A 82 -13.15 -3.77 0.86
N LYS A 83 -13.74 -4.62 1.69
CA LYS A 83 -13.09 -5.83 2.20
C LYS A 83 -12.66 -6.78 1.08
N GLN A 84 -13.47 -6.94 0.03
CA GLN A 84 -13.09 -7.78 -1.10
C GLN A 84 -11.83 -7.26 -1.82
N MET A 85 -11.63 -5.94 -1.88
CA MET A 85 -10.40 -5.34 -2.38
C MET A 85 -9.18 -5.67 -1.49
N HIS A 86 -9.34 -5.63 -0.17
CA HIS A 86 -8.31 -6.08 0.79
C HIS A 86 -7.96 -7.56 0.61
N ASP A 87 -8.98 -8.43 0.62
CA ASP A 87 -8.79 -9.87 0.52
C ASP A 87 -8.08 -10.26 -0.79
N TRP A 88 -8.42 -9.59 -1.90
CA TRP A 88 -7.72 -9.75 -3.17
C TRP A 88 -6.25 -9.34 -3.09
N SER A 89 -5.95 -8.19 -2.47
CA SER A 89 -4.57 -7.70 -2.29
C SER A 89 -3.73 -8.70 -1.49
N VAL A 90 -4.28 -9.22 -0.39
CA VAL A 90 -3.64 -10.26 0.43
C VAL A 90 -3.33 -11.50 -0.41
N GLU A 91 -4.27 -11.95 -1.24
CA GLU A 91 -4.05 -13.10 -2.13
C GLU A 91 -2.91 -12.85 -3.13
N GLN A 92 -2.85 -11.65 -3.75
CA GLN A 92 -1.77 -11.31 -4.68
C GLN A 92 -0.41 -11.35 -4.00
N VAL A 93 -0.29 -10.83 -2.78
CA VAL A 93 0.98 -10.82 -2.07
C VAL A 93 1.44 -12.23 -1.67
N TYR A 94 0.52 -13.14 -1.36
CA TYR A 94 0.87 -14.54 -1.11
C TYR A 94 1.32 -15.29 -2.38
N GLN A 95 0.99 -14.80 -3.57
CA GLN A 95 1.44 -15.39 -4.84
C GLN A 95 2.83 -14.91 -5.27
N VAL A 96 3.43 -13.95 -4.56
CA VAL A 96 4.76 -13.42 -4.88
C VAL A 96 5.83 -14.48 -4.69
N ASP A 97 6.50 -14.84 -5.79
CA ASP A 97 7.67 -15.72 -5.78
C ASP A 97 8.92 -14.96 -5.37
N ARG A 98 9.28 -15.08 -4.09
CA ARG A 98 10.46 -14.42 -3.50
C ARG A 98 11.78 -14.84 -4.13
N ILE A 99 11.88 -16.07 -4.64
CA ILE A 99 13.10 -16.54 -5.31
C ILE A 99 13.24 -15.81 -6.64
N ALA A 100 12.14 -15.69 -7.39
CA ALA A 100 12.13 -14.96 -8.65
C ALA A 100 12.49 -13.47 -8.48
N LEU A 101 12.10 -12.84 -7.38
CA LEU A 101 12.52 -11.46 -7.07
C LEU A 101 14.03 -11.35 -6.87
N ILE A 102 14.64 -12.30 -6.15
CA ILE A 102 16.07 -12.29 -5.84
C ILE A 102 16.91 -12.47 -7.11
N ASP A 103 16.48 -13.36 -8.00
CA ASP A 103 17.23 -13.74 -9.21
C ASP A 103 17.00 -12.78 -10.39
N ASN A 104 15.95 -11.95 -10.36
CA ASN A 104 15.59 -11.09 -11.47
C ASN A 104 15.18 -9.66 -11.01
N PRO A 105 16.05 -8.66 -11.20
CA PRO A 105 15.75 -7.26 -10.89
C PRO A 105 14.52 -6.70 -11.60
N ASP A 106 14.20 -7.15 -12.82
CA ASP A 106 13.01 -6.68 -13.55
C ASP A 106 11.72 -7.17 -12.87
N LYS A 107 11.72 -8.40 -12.35
CA LYS A 107 10.61 -8.95 -11.53
C LYS A 107 10.44 -8.18 -10.23
N ALA A 108 11.56 -7.76 -9.65
CA ALA A 108 11.57 -6.97 -8.44
C ALA A 108 11.00 -5.57 -8.65
N GLN A 109 11.36 -4.90 -9.75
CA GLN A 109 10.77 -3.62 -10.15
C GLN A 109 9.28 -3.76 -10.46
N GLU A 110 8.88 -4.80 -11.20
CA GLU A 110 7.48 -5.07 -11.52
C GLU A 110 6.62 -5.20 -10.25
N LEU A 111 7.13 -5.89 -9.22
CA LEU A 111 6.43 -5.98 -7.93
C LEU A 111 6.29 -4.62 -7.25
N VAL A 112 7.37 -3.83 -7.17
CA VAL A 112 7.34 -2.52 -6.52
C VAL A 112 6.35 -1.58 -7.21
N ASP A 113 6.33 -1.59 -8.54
CA ASP A 113 5.37 -0.81 -9.34
C ASP A 113 3.92 -1.25 -9.07
N GLN A 114 3.66 -2.57 -9.01
CA GLN A 114 2.33 -3.11 -8.70
C GLN A 114 1.85 -2.71 -7.29
N LEU A 115 2.75 -2.73 -6.29
CA LEU A 115 2.41 -2.33 -4.93
C LEU A 115 2.14 -0.82 -4.81
N ASP A 116 2.88 0.03 -5.54
CA ASP A 116 2.64 1.48 -5.58
C ASP A 116 1.31 1.80 -6.27
N ASP A 117 1.04 1.19 -7.43
CA ASP A 117 -0.22 1.36 -8.15
C ASP A 117 -1.42 0.92 -7.31
N TRP A 118 -1.30 -0.22 -6.64
CA TRP A 118 -2.35 -0.72 -5.75
C TRP A 118 -2.58 0.22 -4.56
N LEU A 119 -1.52 0.65 -3.86
CA LEU A 119 -1.65 1.54 -2.71
C LEU A 119 -2.30 2.87 -3.10
N ARG A 120 -1.98 3.43 -4.27
CA ARG A 120 -2.63 4.66 -4.77
C ARG A 120 -4.11 4.47 -5.03
N ALA A 121 -4.48 3.36 -5.66
CA ALA A 121 -5.89 3.05 -5.93
C ALA A 121 -6.66 2.84 -4.61
N HIS A 122 -6.04 2.14 -3.66
CA HIS A 122 -6.58 1.89 -2.32
C HIS A 122 -6.84 3.20 -1.56
N VAL A 123 -5.83 4.07 -1.46
CA VAL A 123 -5.96 5.38 -0.80
C VAL A 123 -7.10 6.24 -1.39
N CYS A 124 -7.34 6.17 -2.69
CA CYS A 124 -8.48 6.85 -3.31
C CYS A 124 -9.85 6.29 -2.87
N ALA A 125 -9.95 4.98 -2.67
CA ALA A 125 -11.16 4.34 -2.15
C ALA A 125 -11.41 4.77 -0.68
N ASP A 126 -10.36 4.87 0.12
CA ASP A 126 -10.43 5.29 1.52
C ASP A 126 -10.82 6.76 1.66
N LEU A 127 -10.38 7.61 0.74
CA LEU A 127 -10.82 9.01 0.63
C LEU A 127 -12.32 9.11 0.32
N ASP A 128 -12.85 8.29 -0.60
CA ASP A 128 -14.28 8.25 -0.90
C ASP A 128 -15.09 7.75 0.31
N MET A 129 -14.60 6.72 1.01
CA MET A 129 -15.17 6.28 2.28
C MET A 129 -15.20 7.43 3.29
N ALA A 130 -14.07 8.09 3.52
CA ALA A 130 -13.96 9.18 4.49
C ALA A 130 -14.92 10.34 4.18
N ALA A 131 -15.06 10.71 2.90
CA ALA A 131 -15.98 11.74 2.45
C ALA A 131 -17.46 11.38 2.71
N ARG A 132 -17.83 10.10 2.61
CA ARG A 132 -19.20 9.62 2.86
C ARG A 132 -19.53 9.51 4.34
N VAL A 133 -18.53 9.24 5.16
CA VAL A 133 -18.71 8.89 6.58
C VAL A 133 -18.50 10.09 7.50
N PHE A 134 -17.56 10.99 7.19
CA PHE A 134 -17.16 12.08 8.10
C PHE A 134 -17.59 13.49 7.69
N ASN A 135 -18.07 13.69 6.45
CA ASN A 135 -18.53 15.00 5.96
C ASN A 135 -20.07 15.17 5.96
N THR A 136 -20.80 14.45 6.83
CA THR A 136 -22.26 14.62 7.03
C THR A 136 -22.60 15.59 8.16
#